data_AF-X1MCB1-F1
#
_entry.id   AF-X1MCB1-F1
#
_cell.length_a   1.000
_cell.length_b   1.000
_cell.length_c   1.000
_cell.angle_alpha   90.00
_cell.angle_beta   90.00
_cell.angle_gamma   90.00
#
_symmetry.space_group_name_H-M   'P 1'
#
loop_
_entity.id
_entity.type
_entity.pdbx_description
1 polymer ?
#
loop_
_entity_poly.entity_id
_entity_poly.type
_entity_poly.pdbx_seq_one_letter_code
_entity_poly.pdbx_strand_id
1 'polypeptide(L)'
;GRVECFYLGELNNDNYYILDVNSLYPFVMRNNQYPVKYLQFSRKNTPDSLRNAVKTKSITARVLIETDEPIYAVRRERCVFPVGRFWTVLTTPELKYAFAKGHIKQVGDCVVYEQDNIFKSYVDRFYSLRQGFKSTGEGEYEEICKKMLNTLYGKFGQKGEDWTKIGDCPDEPDREELVFNMSGRRVTKLRYLLGQVFLMTGVGECFDSFPAIAAHVTGYARMYLWSLMQQAGWGNYFYCDTDSLIVNEAGKCRLQDKIEQSLLGGLKIDRTGSTVLLRGLKDYSFGTKTVIKGVRKNAVSVGHGVYRQEKWPSFRGLLRSGSPEAYIVEIVTKHLTRNYTKGNVTPDGVV
;
A
#
# COMPACT_ATOMS: atom_id res chain seq x y z
N GLY A 1 -2.14 -0.50 0.92
CA GLY A 1 -2.35 -0.84 2.35
C GLY A 1 -3.06 0.28 3.07
N ARG A 2 -3.53 -0.01 4.29
CA ARG A 2 -4.06 0.96 5.26
C ARG A 2 -2.92 1.38 6.19
N VAL A 3 -2.75 2.68 6.42
CA VAL A 3 -1.77 3.20 7.39
C VAL A 3 -2.43 4.31 8.17
N GLU A 4 -2.67 4.09 9.46
CA GLU A 4 -3.46 4.97 10.33
C GLU A 4 -2.98 4.94 11.77
N CYS A 5 -3.10 6.09 12.42
CA CYS A 5 -3.03 6.21 13.87
C CYS A 5 -4.47 6.23 14.39
N PHE A 6 -4.71 5.50 15.47
CA PHE A 6 -5.95 5.55 16.27
C PHE A 6 -5.73 6.24 17.61
N TYR A 7 -4.46 6.47 17.94
CA TYR A 7 -3.99 7.25 19.06
C TYR A 7 -2.70 8.01 18.67
N LEU A 8 -2.54 9.21 19.20
CA LEU A 8 -1.34 10.04 19.08
C LEU A 8 -0.96 10.51 20.49
N GLY A 9 0.29 10.27 20.87
CA GLY A 9 0.76 10.52 22.22
C GLY A 9 1.57 9.37 22.78
N GLU A 10 1.81 9.43 24.08
CA GLU A 10 2.55 8.42 24.83
C GLU A 10 1.61 7.38 25.45
N LEU A 11 2.00 6.13 25.31
CA LEU A 11 1.34 4.95 25.85
C LEU A 11 2.36 4.24 26.75
N ASN A 12 2.15 4.30 28.06
CA ASN A 12 3.10 3.79 29.08
C ASN A 12 2.41 3.09 30.27
N ASN A 13 1.11 2.79 30.14
CA ASN A 13 0.27 2.26 31.23
C ASN A 13 -0.07 0.77 31.07
N ASP A 14 0.46 0.09 30.06
CA ASP A 14 0.19 -1.32 29.75
C ASP A 14 1.38 -1.95 29.01
N ASN A 15 1.30 -3.25 28.74
CA ASN A 15 2.13 -3.92 27.76
C ASN A 15 1.57 -3.71 26.35
N TYR A 16 2.45 -3.41 25.42
CA TYR A 16 2.13 -3.21 24.01
C TYR A 16 2.88 -4.21 23.14
N TYR A 17 2.27 -4.51 21.99
CA TYR A 17 2.73 -5.51 21.05
C TYR A 17 2.64 -4.97 19.63
N ILE A 18 3.70 -5.19 18.84
CA ILE A 18 3.64 -5.07 17.39
C ILE A 18 3.34 -6.47 16.85
N LEU A 19 2.13 -6.64 16.35
CA LEU A 19 1.71 -7.85 15.63
C LEU A 19 1.86 -7.61 14.13
N ASP A 20 2.40 -8.57 13.40
CA ASP A 20 2.64 -8.46 11.95
C ASP A 20 2.16 -9.74 11.24
N VAL A 21 1.43 -9.58 10.14
CA VAL A 21 0.91 -10.71 9.37
C VAL A 21 2.01 -11.32 8.52
N ASN A 22 2.24 -12.61 8.69
CA ASN A 22 3.20 -13.36 7.90
C ASN A 22 2.84 -13.39 6.42
N SER A 23 3.55 -12.59 5.62
CA SER A 23 3.39 -12.51 4.16
C SER A 23 1.94 -12.23 3.74
N LEU A 24 1.38 -11.11 4.22
CA LEU A 24 -0.02 -10.72 3.98
C LEU A 24 -0.45 -10.80 2.52
N TYR A 25 0.31 -10.20 1.60
CA TYR A 25 -0.07 -10.20 0.18
C TYR A 25 -0.05 -11.62 -0.43
N PRO A 26 1.02 -12.42 -0.25
CA PRO A 26 0.99 -13.83 -0.64
C PRO A 26 -0.16 -14.62 -0.04
N PHE A 27 -0.49 -14.41 1.23
CA PHE A 27 -1.60 -15.07 1.90
C PHE A 27 -2.94 -14.76 1.21
N VAL A 28 -3.25 -13.49 0.97
CA VAL A 28 -4.50 -13.14 0.29
C VAL A 28 -4.50 -13.56 -1.17
N MET A 29 -3.36 -13.48 -1.86
CA MET A 29 -3.18 -13.96 -3.24
C MET A 29 -3.52 -15.45 -3.34
N ARG A 30 -2.97 -16.27 -2.45
CA ARG A 30 -3.16 -17.73 -2.46
C ARG A 30 -4.60 -18.16 -2.19
N ASN A 31 -5.31 -17.45 -1.33
CA ASN A 31 -6.57 -17.94 -0.73
C ASN A 31 -7.83 -17.27 -1.30
N ASN A 32 -7.73 -16.47 -2.37
CA ASN A 32 -8.87 -15.74 -2.93
C ASN A 32 -8.95 -15.88 -4.46
N GLN A 33 -10.08 -15.43 -5.01
CA GLN A 33 -10.31 -15.32 -6.45
C GLN A 33 -10.09 -13.90 -6.94
N TYR A 34 -9.65 -13.77 -8.20
CA TYR A 34 -9.24 -12.52 -8.81
C TYR A 34 -9.85 -12.37 -10.20
N PRO A 35 -10.07 -11.13 -10.69
CA PRO A 35 -10.57 -10.91 -12.03
C PRO A 35 -9.58 -11.44 -13.08
N VAL A 36 -10.05 -12.29 -14.00
CA VAL A 36 -9.21 -12.89 -15.06
C VAL A 36 -9.61 -12.48 -16.46
N LYS A 37 -10.87 -12.08 -16.65
CA LYS A 37 -11.40 -11.72 -17.97
C LYS A 37 -12.52 -10.70 -17.84
N TYR A 38 -12.43 -9.61 -18.61
CA TYR A 38 -13.51 -8.63 -18.72
C TYR A 38 -14.76 -9.29 -19.31
N LEU A 39 -15.90 -9.07 -18.66
CA LEU A 39 -17.20 -9.50 -19.17
C LEU A 39 -18.01 -8.32 -19.69
N GLN A 40 -18.24 -7.33 -18.82
CA GLN A 40 -19.10 -6.22 -19.16
C GLN A 40 -18.85 -4.99 -18.27
N PHE A 41 -19.25 -3.85 -18.80
CA PHE A 41 -19.37 -2.59 -18.10
C PHE A 41 -20.85 -2.20 -18.04
N SER A 42 -21.34 -1.80 -16.86
CA SER A 42 -22.74 -1.44 -16.64
C SER A 42 -22.85 -0.12 -15.87
N ARG A 43 -23.72 0.78 -16.34
CA ARG A 43 -23.95 2.12 -15.76
C ARG A 43 -25.24 2.26 -14.94
N LYS A 44 -26.19 1.32 -15.10
CA LYS A 44 -27.53 1.35 -14.48
C LYS A 44 -27.75 0.08 -13.68
N ASN A 45 -27.09 -0.01 -12.53
CA ASN A 45 -27.17 -1.19 -11.67
C ASN A 45 -28.07 -0.93 -10.47
N THR A 46 -28.81 -1.95 -10.03
CA THR A 46 -29.49 -1.92 -8.74
C THR A 46 -28.61 -2.58 -7.68
N PRO A 47 -28.77 -2.24 -6.39
CA PRO A 47 -28.09 -2.94 -5.31
C PRO A 47 -28.30 -4.46 -5.38
N ASP A 48 -29.50 -4.92 -5.75
CA ASP A 48 -29.83 -6.34 -5.79
C ASP A 48 -29.14 -7.09 -6.94
N SER A 49 -29.07 -6.49 -8.14
CA SER A 49 -28.36 -7.11 -9.25
C SER A 49 -26.88 -7.27 -8.95
N LEU A 50 -26.27 -6.24 -8.34
CA LEU A 50 -24.86 -6.26 -7.94
C LEU A 50 -24.60 -7.26 -6.80
N ARG A 51 -25.51 -7.35 -5.82
CA ARG A 51 -25.44 -8.30 -4.68
C ARG A 51 -25.44 -9.74 -5.16
N ASN A 52 -26.18 -10.06 -6.22
CA ASN A 52 -26.16 -11.41 -6.79
C ASN A 52 -24.90 -11.66 -7.59
N ALA A 53 -24.47 -10.70 -8.41
CA ALA A 53 -23.28 -10.84 -9.25
C ALA A 53 -21.99 -11.02 -8.41
N VAL A 54 -21.84 -10.33 -7.28
CA VAL A 54 -20.62 -10.39 -6.42
C VAL A 54 -20.38 -11.77 -5.79
N LYS A 55 -21.38 -12.67 -5.82
CA LYS A 55 -21.25 -14.05 -5.32
C LYS A 55 -20.39 -14.90 -6.26
N THR A 56 -20.53 -14.72 -7.57
CA THR A 56 -19.94 -15.60 -8.59
C THR A 56 -18.99 -14.90 -9.55
N LYS A 57 -18.92 -13.56 -9.51
CA LYS A 57 -18.06 -12.74 -10.36
C LYS A 57 -17.18 -11.81 -9.52
N SER A 58 -16.04 -11.44 -10.09
CA SER A 58 -15.23 -10.34 -9.57
C SER A 58 -15.74 -9.01 -10.11
N ILE A 59 -15.87 -8.01 -9.26
CA ILE A 59 -16.51 -6.74 -9.55
C ILE A 59 -15.68 -5.58 -9.00
N THR A 60 -15.58 -4.52 -9.79
CA THR A 60 -15.17 -3.19 -9.31
C THR A 60 -16.33 -2.23 -9.55
N ALA A 61 -16.84 -1.58 -8.51
CA ALA A 61 -18.04 -0.76 -8.62
C ALA A 61 -17.90 0.57 -7.87
N ARG A 62 -18.37 1.65 -8.51
CA ARG A 62 -18.60 2.94 -7.86
C ARG A 62 -19.91 2.87 -7.07
N VAL A 63 -19.85 3.05 -5.76
CA VAL A 63 -21.00 2.90 -4.86
C VAL A 63 -21.09 4.09 -3.90
N LEU A 64 -22.32 4.46 -3.56
CA LEU A 64 -22.61 5.37 -2.48
C LEU A 64 -22.71 4.57 -1.20
N ILE A 65 -21.78 4.82 -0.28
CA ILE A 65 -21.71 4.19 1.02
C ILE A 65 -22.29 5.13 2.07
N GLU A 66 -22.93 4.56 3.08
CA GLU A 66 -23.21 5.19 4.36
C GLU A 66 -22.85 4.21 5.48
N THR A 67 -21.91 4.59 6.34
CA THR A 67 -21.35 3.73 7.40
C THR A 67 -20.80 4.57 8.55
N ASP A 68 -20.81 4.02 9.75
CA ASP A 68 -20.11 4.51 10.95
C ASP A 68 -18.73 3.85 11.13
N GLU A 69 -18.36 2.89 10.27
CA GLU A 69 -17.11 2.15 10.34
C GLU A 69 -16.05 2.76 9.38
N PRO A 70 -14.82 3.08 9.87
CA PRO A 70 -13.75 3.61 9.03
C PRO A 70 -13.06 2.48 8.24
N ILE A 71 -13.76 1.88 7.28
CA ILE A 71 -13.32 0.67 6.58
C ILE A 71 -13.00 0.89 5.09
N TYR A 72 -13.75 1.75 4.40
CA TYR A 72 -13.60 1.91 2.96
C TYR A 72 -12.55 2.95 2.61
N ALA A 73 -11.54 2.54 1.84
CA ALA A 73 -10.50 3.44 1.39
C ALA A 73 -11.05 4.46 0.39
N VAL A 74 -10.71 5.73 0.58
CA VAL A 74 -10.99 6.83 -0.34
C VAL A 74 -9.71 7.58 -0.64
N ARG A 75 -9.39 7.76 -1.93
CA ARG A 75 -8.27 8.58 -2.35
C ARG A 75 -8.71 10.04 -2.45
N ARG A 76 -8.24 10.87 -1.51
CA ARG A 76 -8.20 12.34 -1.62
C ARG A 76 -6.75 12.76 -1.86
N GLU A 77 -6.27 13.82 -1.21
CA GLU A 77 -4.83 14.12 -1.16
C GLU A 77 -4.02 12.93 -0.61
N ARG A 78 -4.60 12.24 0.38
CA ARG A 78 -4.10 11.00 1.00
C ARG A 78 -5.16 9.90 0.89
N CYS A 79 -4.74 8.65 1.08
CA CYS A 79 -5.69 7.55 1.24
C CYS A 79 -6.25 7.62 2.67
N VAL A 80 -7.56 7.87 2.81
CA VAL A 80 -8.29 8.05 4.07
C VAL A 80 -9.42 7.03 4.17
N PHE A 81 -9.93 6.81 5.38
CA PHE A 81 -10.99 5.84 5.69
C PHE A 81 -12.15 6.55 6.40
N PRO A 82 -12.93 7.37 5.68
CA PRO A 82 -13.95 8.22 6.29
C PRO A 82 -15.17 7.41 6.75
N VAL A 83 -15.92 8.00 7.67
CA VAL A 83 -17.27 7.58 8.08
C VAL A 83 -18.32 8.55 7.52
N GLY A 84 -19.60 8.22 7.66
CA GLY A 84 -20.72 8.96 7.11
C GLY A 84 -21.06 8.51 5.68
N ARG A 85 -21.58 9.44 4.88
CA ARG A 85 -22.08 9.17 3.53
C ARG A 85 -21.16 9.71 2.44
N PHE A 86 -20.66 8.83 1.56
CA PHE A 86 -19.71 9.22 0.52
C PHE A 86 -19.68 8.25 -0.67
N TRP A 87 -19.29 8.76 -1.84
CA TRP A 87 -18.99 7.94 -3.01
C TRP A 87 -17.58 7.37 -2.92
N THR A 88 -17.42 6.10 -3.28
CA THR A 88 -16.11 5.45 -3.45
C THR A 88 -16.18 4.34 -4.51
N VAL A 89 -15.03 3.79 -4.88
CA VAL A 89 -14.92 2.63 -5.78
C VAL A 89 -14.42 1.44 -4.97
N LEU A 90 -15.22 0.38 -4.91
CA LEU A 90 -14.94 -0.82 -4.13
C LEU A 90 -14.70 -2.03 -5.02
N THR A 91 -13.84 -2.92 -4.55
CA THR A 91 -13.61 -4.25 -5.15
C THR A 91 -14.49 -5.31 -4.49
N THR A 92 -14.58 -6.49 -5.10
CA THR A 92 -15.36 -7.66 -4.61
C THR A 92 -15.31 -7.88 -3.09
N PRO A 93 -14.14 -7.95 -2.40
CA PRO A 93 -14.12 -8.18 -0.95
C PRO A 93 -14.78 -7.06 -0.15
N GLU A 94 -14.58 -5.81 -0.55
CA GLU A 94 -15.16 -4.63 0.12
C GLU A 94 -16.67 -4.55 -0.15
N LEU A 95 -17.10 -4.86 -1.39
CA LEU A 95 -18.50 -4.93 -1.76
C LEU A 95 -19.25 -6.01 -0.98
N LYS A 96 -18.66 -7.21 -0.83
CA LYS A 96 -19.24 -8.29 -0.01
C LYS A 96 -19.49 -7.83 1.42
N TYR A 97 -18.50 -7.17 2.03
CA TYR A 97 -18.65 -6.61 3.37
C TYR A 97 -19.73 -5.52 3.44
N ALA A 98 -19.72 -4.58 2.49
CA ALA A 98 -20.69 -3.50 2.43
C ALA A 98 -22.13 -3.99 2.26
N PHE A 99 -22.34 -5.05 1.48
CA PHE A 99 -23.63 -5.69 1.34
C PHE A 99 -24.09 -6.43 2.60
N ALA A 100 -23.16 -7.10 3.30
CA ALA A 100 -23.44 -7.81 4.55
C ALA A 100 -23.84 -6.85 5.67
N LYS A 101 -23.23 -5.65 5.72
CA LYS A 101 -23.52 -4.61 6.70
C LYS A 101 -24.64 -3.62 6.29
N GLY A 102 -25.17 -3.73 5.07
CA GLY A 102 -26.20 -2.80 4.58
C GLY A 102 -25.69 -1.37 4.31
N HIS A 103 -24.38 -1.21 4.07
CA HIS A 103 -23.74 0.09 3.86
C HIS A 103 -23.97 0.68 2.45
N ILE A 104 -24.30 -0.13 1.45
CA ILE A 104 -24.52 0.34 0.07
C ILE A 104 -25.89 0.98 -0.06
N LYS A 105 -25.93 2.27 -0.41
CA LYS A 105 -27.18 3.04 -0.63
C LYS A 105 -27.52 3.21 -2.11
N GLN A 106 -26.50 3.34 -2.95
CA GLN A 106 -26.68 3.43 -4.41
C GLN A 106 -25.50 2.76 -5.12
N VAL A 107 -25.76 2.24 -6.32
CA VAL A 107 -24.75 1.68 -7.21
C VAL A 107 -24.68 2.54 -8.46
N GLY A 108 -23.48 2.99 -8.82
CA GLY A 108 -23.19 3.65 -10.07
C GLY A 108 -22.62 2.67 -11.10
N ASP A 109 -21.53 3.10 -11.73
CA ASP A 109 -20.84 2.30 -12.73
C ASP A 109 -20.15 1.09 -12.10
N CYS A 110 -20.23 -0.06 -12.75
CA CYS A 110 -19.46 -1.24 -12.37
C CYS A 110 -18.85 -1.94 -13.58
N VAL A 111 -17.72 -2.59 -13.34
CA VAL A 111 -17.07 -3.51 -14.26
C VAL A 111 -17.15 -4.90 -13.65
N VAL A 112 -17.57 -5.87 -14.46
CA VAL A 112 -17.74 -7.27 -14.06
C VAL A 112 -16.73 -8.14 -14.81
N TYR A 113 -16.15 -9.10 -14.09
CA TYR A 113 -15.12 -9.99 -14.58
C TYR A 113 -15.45 -11.46 -14.25
N GLU A 114 -15.02 -12.39 -15.09
CA GLU A 114 -14.79 -13.76 -14.64
C GLU A 114 -13.72 -13.77 -13.55
N GLN A 115 -13.78 -14.75 -12.66
CA GLN A 115 -12.84 -14.83 -11.54
C GLN A 115 -12.27 -16.23 -11.37
N ASP A 116 -11.00 -16.30 -10.98
CA ASP A 116 -10.31 -17.54 -10.66
C ASP A 116 -9.19 -17.30 -9.64
N ASN A 117 -8.69 -18.35 -9.00
CA ASN A 117 -7.54 -18.31 -8.11
C ASN A 117 -6.23 -18.47 -8.91
N ILE A 118 -5.82 -17.39 -9.57
CA ILE A 118 -4.65 -17.36 -10.46
C ILE A 118 -3.30 -17.37 -9.73
N PHE A 119 -3.28 -17.19 -8.41
CA PHE A 119 -2.03 -17.05 -7.66
C PHE A 119 -1.67 -18.25 -6.80
N LYS A 120 -2.60 -19.19 -6.57
CA LYS A 120 -2.37 -20.32 -5.67
C LYS A 120 -1.10 -21.09 -6.00
N SER A 121 -0.95 -21.56 -7.23
CA SER A 121 0.22 -22.34 -7.67
C SER A 121 1.52 -21.55 -7.57
N TYR A 122 1.49 -20.26 -7.93
CA TYR A 122 2.62 -19.35 -7.82
C TYR A 122 3.08 -19.18 -6.36
N VAL A 123 2.13 -18.85 -5.47
CA VAL A 123 2.44 -18.64 -4.04
C VAL A 123 2.90 -19.93 -3.40
N ASP A 124 2.21 -21.06 -3.63
CA ASP A 124 2.58 -22.37 -3.08
C ASP A 124 4.03 -22.74 -3.47
N ARG A 125 4.41 -22.53 -4.73
CA ARG A 125 5.76 -22.79 -5.22
C ARG A 125 6.81 -21.89 -4.55
N PHE A 126 6.66 -20.57 -4.65
CA PHE A 126 7.69 -19.65 -4.14
C PHE A 126 7.76 -19.62 -2.62
N TYR A 127 6.65 -19.87 -1.93
CA TYR A 127 6.66 -20.02 -0.48
C TYR A 127 7.40 -21.29 -0.05
N SER A 128 7.17 -22.42 -0.73
CA SER A 128 7.87 -23.68 -0.44
C SER A 128 9.38 -23.54 -0.68
N LEU A 129 9.78 -22.95 -1.81
CA LEU A 129 11.19 -22.66 -2.10
C LEU A 129 11.81 -21.78 -1.00
N ARG A 130 11.10 -20.71 -0.60
CA ARG A 130 11.56 -19.82 0.47
C ARG A 130 11.82 -20.56 1.78
N GLN A 131 10.91 -21.47 2.19
CA GLN A 131 11.11 -22.26 3.41
C GLN A 131 12.30 -23.22 3.28
N GLY A 132 12.47 -23.84 2.10
CA GLY A 132 13.63 -24.68 1.79
C GLY A 132 14.96 -23.92 1.97
N PHE A 133 15.11 -22.78 1.30
CA PHE A 133 16.32 -21.95 1.41
C PHE A 133 16.57 -21.42 2.82
N LYS A 134 15.51 -21.07 3.54
CA LYS A 134 15.62 -20.69 4.96
C LYS A 134 16.17 -21.84 5.81
N SER A 135 15.76 -23.08 5.54
CA SER A 135 16.23 -24.25 6.28
C SER A 135 17.68 -24.63 5.99
N THR A 136 18.18 -24.33 4.78
CA THR A 136 19.58 -24.58 4.38
C THR A 136 20.52 -23.40 4.67
N GLY A 137 19.99 -22.25 5.15
CA GLY A 137 20.79 -21.07 5.47
C GLY A 137 21.16 -20.20 4.27
N GLU A 138 20.47 -20.36 3.14
CA GLU A 138 20.72 -19.65 1.88
C GLU A 138 19.96 -18.31 1.84
N GLY A 139 20.50 -17.31 2.54
CA GLY A 139 19.84 -16.02 2.75
C GLY A 139 19.52 -15.23 1.47
N GLU A 140 20.39 -15.31 0.45
CA GLU A 140 20.20 -14.62 -0.84
C GLU A 140 18.97 -15.17 -1.58
N TYR A 141 18.84 -16.50 -1.64
CA TYR A 141 17.72 -17.16 -2.30
C TYR A 141 16.41 -17.02 -1.51
N GLU A 142 16.48 -16.97 -0.16
CA GLU A 142 15.32 -16.61 0.66
C GLU A 142 14.79 -15.21 0.27
N GLU A 143 15.68 -14.23 0.19
CA GLU A 143 15.32 -12.85 -0.16
C GLU A 143 14.82 -12.71 -1.60
N ILE A 144 15.38 -13.45 -2.56
CA ILE A 144 14.85 -13.52 -3.94
C ILE A 144 13.41 -14.07 -3.92
N CYS A 145 13.16 -15.20 -3.27
CA CYS A 145 11.83 -15.81 -3.20
C CYS A 145 10.82 -14.86 -2.54
N LYS A 146 11.22 -14.20 -1.45
CA LYS A 146 10.41 -13.18 -0.77
C LYS A 146 10.08 -11.99 -1.67
N LYS A 147 11.04 -11.51 -2.48
CA LYS A 147 10.80 -10.44 -3.45
C LYS A 147 9.82 -10.88 -4.53
N MET A 148 9.97 -12.08 -5.08
CA MET A 148 9.04 -12.63 -6.08
C MET A 148 7.60 -12.67 -5.55
N LEU A 149 7.42 -13.20 -4.35
CA LEU A 149 6.13 -13.24 -3.65
C LEU A 149 5.49 -11.85 -3.46
N ASN A 150 6.28 -10.85 -3.07
CA ASN A 150 5.75 -9.53 -2.70
C ASN A 150 5.60 -8.55 -3.87
N THR A 151 6.32 -8.74 -4.98
CA THR A 151 6.37 -7.76 -6.08
C THR A 151 5.42 -8.08 -7.23
N LEU A 152 5.00 -9.34 -7.39
CA LEU A 152 4.17 -9.77 -8.52
C LEU A 152 2.89 -8.95 -8.64
N TYR A 153 2.12 -8.79 -7.56
CA TYR A 153 0.84 -8.08 -7.64
C TYR A 153 0.99 -6.62 -8.12
N GLY A 154 2.14 -5.99 -7.82
CA GLY A 154 2.46 -4.63 -8.22
C GLY A 154 2.63 -4.47 -9.72
N LYS A 155 3.00 -5.54 -10.44
CA LYS A 155 3.11 -5.55 -11.90
C LYS A 155 1.76 -5.36 -12.58
N PHE A 156 0.70 -5.96 -12.05
CA PHE A 156 -0.65 -5.76 -12.56
C PHE A 156 -1.15 -4.32 -12.40
N GLY A 157 -0.60 -3.54 -11.47
CA GLY A 157 -0.94 -2.12 -11.27
C GLY A 157 0.09 -1.15 -11.87
N GLN A 158 0.99 -1.63 -12.72
CA GLN A 158 2.10 -0.83 -13.23
C GLN A 158 1.59 0.23 -14.23
N LYS A 159 2.02 1.48 -14.02
CA LYS A 159 1.81 2.56 -14.99
C LYS A 159 2.90 2.55 -16.06
N GLY A 160 2.48 2.77 -17.29
CA GLY A 160 3.34 2.99 -18.45
C GLY A 160 3.52 4.48 -18.74
N GLU A 161 4.70 4.83 -19.23
CA GLU A 161 4.91 6.08 -19.96
C GLU A 161 5.15 5.68 -21.42
N ASP A 162 4.41 6.28 -22.34
CA ASP A 162 4.58 6.03 -23.77
C ASP A 162 5.68 6.96 -24.29
N TRP A 163 6.72 6.36 -24.86
CA TRP A 163 7.88 7.06 -25.38
C TRP A 163 8.00 6.78 -26.87
N THR A 164 8.02 7.85 -27.66
CA THR A 164 8.21 7.76 -29.11
C THR A 164 9.59 8.28 -29.45
N LYS A 165 10.41 7.49 -30.14
CA LYS A 165 11.70 7.96 -30.67
C LYS A 165 11.42 9.06 -31.70
N ILE A 166 12.05 10.22 -31.53
CA ILE A 166 11.92 11.38 -32.43
C ILE A 166 13.22 11.71 -33.17
N GLY A 167 14.32 11.04 -32.83
CA GLY A 167 15.60 11.24 -33.51
C GLY A 167 16.76 10.48 -32.86
N ASP A 168 17.92 10.62 -33.49
CA ASP A 168 19.22 10.18 -32.99
C ASP A 168 20.03 11.41 -32.55
N CYS A 169 20.79 11.25 -31.48
CA CYS A 169 21.59 12.30 -30.83
C CYS A 169 22.84 11.69 -30.15
N PRO A 170 23.78 11.10 -30.91
CA PRO A 170 24.87 10.29 -30.37
C PRO A 170 25.81 11.03 -29.41
N ASP A 171 25.94 12.36 -29.57
CA ASP A 171 26.84 13.20 -28.77
C ASP A 171 26.16 13.86 -27.57
N GLU A 172 24.86 13.60 -27.36
CA GLU A 172 24.09 14.16 -26.25
C GLU A 172 24.20 13.27 -25.00
N PRO A 173 24.42 13.83 -23.80
CA PRO A 173 24.41 13.06 -22.58
C PRO A 173 23.01 12.54 -22.23
N ASP A 174 22.97 11.35 -21.63
CA ASP A 174 21.74 10.74 -21.14
C ASP A 174 21.06 11.62 -20.08
N ARG A 175 19.80 12.00 -20.30
CA ARG A 175 19.06 12.89 -19.38
C ARG A 175 17.55 12.88 -19.62
N GLU A 176 16.80 13.44 -18.68
CA GLU A 176 15.38 13.76 -18.84
C GLU A 176 15.15 15.27 -18.69
N GLU A 177 14.48 15.88 -19.66
CA GLU A 177 14.12 17.30 -19.66
C GLU A 177 12.61 17.48 -19.61
N LEU A 178 12.14 18.51 -18.90
CA LEU A 178 10.75 18.95 -18.95
C LEU A 178 10.59 19.96 -20.08
N VAL A 179 9.68 19.70 -21.00
CA VAL A 179 9.38 20.58 -22.13
C VAL A 179 8.02 21.23 -21.92
N PHE A 180 7.99 22.55 -22.04
CA PHE A 180 6.78 23.36 -21.95
C PHE A 180 6.33 23.72 -23.36
N ASN A 181 5.08 23.42 -23.70
CA ASN A 181 4.51 23.95 -24.93
C ASN A 181 4.26 25.46 -24.82
N MET A 182 4.46 26.22 -25.90
CA MET A 182 4.26 27.68 -25.89
C MET A 182 2.83 28.10 -25.54
N SER A 183 1.86 27.19 -25.62
CA SER A 183 0.46 27.41 -25.21
C SER A 183 0.19 27.15 -23.71
N GLY A 184 1.22 26.83 -22.92
CA GLY A 184 1.19 26.79 -21.45
C GLY A 184 0.35 25.67 -20.81
N ARG A 185 -0.10 24.67 -21.58
CA ARG A 185 -1.11 23.70 -21.13
C ARG A 185 -0.63 22.26 -21.01
N ARG A 186 0.57 21.92 -21.50
CA ARG A 186 1.15 20.58 -21.30
C ARG A 186 2.65 20.65 -21.07
N VAL A 187 3.04 20.17 -19.89
CA VAL A 187 4.41 19.70 -19.63
C VAL A 187 4.54 18.32 -20.28
N THR A 188 5.43 18.18 -21.25
CA THR A 188 5.88 16.87 -21.74
C THR A 188 7.34 16.64 -21.32
N LYS A 189 7.91 15.48 -21.62
CA LYS A 189 9.30 15.16 -21.32
C LYS A 189 10.04 14.74 -22.58
N LEU A 190 11.29 15.17 -22.68
CA LEU A 190 12.27 14.54 -23.56
C LEU A 190 13.16 13.61 -22.73
N ARG A 191 13.51 12.47 -23.30
CA ARG A 191 14.51 11.56 -22.74
C ARG A 191 15.59 11.36 -23.78
N TYR A 192 16.81 11.71 -23.41
CA TYR A 192 18.03 11.38 -24.13
C TYR A 192 18.58 10.12 -23.47
N LEU A 193 18.71 9.05 -24.24
CA LEU A 193 19.19 7.77 -23.71
C LEU A 193 19.89 7.00 -24.83
N LEU A 194 21.14 6.59 -24.61
CA LEU A 194 21.93 5.78 -25.54
C LEU A 194 22.04 6.40 -26.94
N GLY A 195 22.30 7.71 -27.00
CA GLY A 195 22.45 8.44 -28.27
C GLY A 195 21.15 8.59 -29.06
N GLN A 196 19.99 8.46 -28.40
CA GLN A 196 18.66 8.61 -29.01
C GLN A 196 17.79 9.54 -28.18
N VAL A 197 16.89 10.26 -28.86
CA VAL A 197 15.94 11.16 -28.22
C VAL A 197 14.51 10.65 -28.37
N PHE A 198 13.80 10.66 -27.25
CA PHE A 198 12.42 10.20 -27.13
C PHE A 198 11.52 11.30 -26.57
N LEU A 199 10.32 11.43 -27.14
CA LEU A 199 9.26 12.29 -26.62
C LEU A 199 8.25 11.46 -25.84
N MET A 200 7.90 11.89 -24.63
CA MET A 200 6.79 11.30 -23.88
C MET A 200 5.45 11.74 -24.51
N THR A 201 4.74 10.79 -25.11
CA THR A 201 3.48 11.08 -25.82
C THR A 201 2.25 10.80 -24.95
N GLY A 202 2.41 10.00 -23.90
CA GLY A 202 1.30 9.58 -23.04
C GLY A 202 1.75 9.02 -21.70
N VAL A 203 0.78 8.93 -20.78
CA VAL A 203 0.88 8.16 -19.55
C VAL A 203 -0.35 7.28 -19.48
N GLY A 204 -0.15 5.98 -19.30
CA GLY A 204 -1.22 5.00 -19.38
C GLY A 204 -0.95 3.75 -18.56
N GLU A 205 -1.64 2.69 -18.93
CA GLU A 205 -1.46 1.34 -18.43
C GLU A 205 -0.29 0.67 -19.17
N CYS A 206 0.54 -0.12 -18.49
CA CYS A 206 1.51 -0.97 -19.18
C CYS A 206 0.78 -2.09 -19.95
N PHE A 207 1.41 -2.61 -21.00
CA PHE A 207 0.86 -3.68 -21.84
C PHE A 207 0.30 -4.87 -21.03
N ASP A 208 1.07 -5.39 -20.07
CA ASP A 208 0.67 -6.51 -19.20
C ASP A 208 -0.03 -6.08 -17.89
N SER A 209 -0.45 -4.82 -17.78
CA SER A 209 -1.15 -4.38 -16.58
C SER A 209 -2.61 -4.82 -16.59
N PHE A 210 -3.10 -5.22 -15.42
CA PHE A 210 -4.52 -5.47 -15.19
C PHE A 210 -4.88 -4.90 -13.81
N PRO A 211 -5.13 -3.58 -13.72
CA PRO A 211 -5.24 -2.89 -12.44
C PRO A 211 -6.33 -3.43 -11.51
N ALA A 212 -7.37 -4.06 -12.07
CA ALA A 212 -8.41 -4.72 -11.29
C ALA A 212 -7.83 -5.83 -10.38
N ILE A 213 -6.84 -6.61 -10.85
CA ILE A 213 -6.16 -7.63 -10.05
C ILE A 213 -5.44 -6.99 -8.86
N ALA A 214 -4.61 -5.97 -9.12
CA ALA A 214 -3.89 -5.26 -8.07
C ALA A 214 -4.86 -4.60 -7.06
N ALA A 215 -5.96 -4.03 -7.54
CA ALA A 215 -7.01 -3.47 -6.69
C ALA A 215 -7.61 -4.55 -5.77
N HIS A 216 -7.96 -5.73 -6.30
CA HIS A 216 -8.50 -6.84 -5.52
C HIS A 216 -7.52 -7.36 -4.47
N VAL A 217 -6.23 -7.56 -4.83
CA VAL A 217 -5.20 -7.98 -3.87
C VAL A 217 -5.13 -7.01 -2.69
N THR A 218 -5.09 -5.70 -2.96
CA THR A 218 -5.06 -4.71 -1.88
C THR A 218 -6.37 -4.59 -1.13
N GLY A 219 -7.51 -4.87 -1.77
CA GLY A 219 -8.84 -4.93 -1.14
C GLY A 219 -8.91 -6.08 -0.14
N TYR A 220 -8.53 -7.30 -0.54
CA TYR A 220 -8.46 -8.46 0.35
C TYR A 220 -7.51 -8.21 1.53
N ALA A 221 -6.33 -7.63 1.28
CA ALA A 221 -5.38 -7.29 2.34
C ALA A 221 -5.97 -6.30 3.37
N ARG A 222 -6.66 -5.25 2.91
CA ARG A 222 -7.34 -4.29 3.81
C ARG A 222 -8.47 -4.95 4.60
N MET A 223 -9.27 -5.79 3.95
CA MET A 223 -10.38 -6.50 4.60
C MET A 223 -9.88 -7.50 5.65
N TYR A 224 -8.76 -8.16 5.39
CA TYR A 224 -8.11 -9.03 6.38
C TYR A 224 -7.61 -8.24 7.58
N LEU A 225 -6.86 -7.15 7.38
CA LEU A 225 -6.45 -6.27 8.48
C LEU A 225 -7.66 -5.74 9.28
N TRP A 226 -8.75 -5.36 8.60
CA TRP A 226 -9.98 -4.92 9.27
C TRP A 226 -10.61 -6.01 10.12
N SER A 227 -10.60 -7.27 9.68
CA SER A 227 -11.08 -8.39 10.50
C SER A 227 -10.28 -8.54 11.78
N LEU A 228 -8.96 -8.37 11.73
CA LEU A 228 -8.09 -8.39 12.90
C LEU A 228 -8.37 -7.21 13.84
N MET A 229 -8.60 -6.01 13.29
CA MET A 229 -8.96 -4.83 14.10
C MET A 229 -10.31 -5.02 14.80
N GLN A 230 -11.31 -5.57 14.12
CA GLN A 230 -12.61 -5.88 14.73
C GLN A 230 -12.46 -6.92 15.85
N GLN A 231 -11.64 -7.95 15.65
CA GLN A 231 -11.40 -8.98 16.65
C GLN A 231 -10.62 -8.45 17.87
N ALA A 232 -9.59 -7.63 17.66
CA ALA A 232 -8.91 -6.92 18.74
C ALA A 232 -9.87 -5.99 19.50
N GLY A 233 -10.82 -5.39 18.80
CA GLY A 233 -11.84 -4.50 19.34
C GLY A 233 -11.33 -3.08 19.55
N TRP A 234 -12.21 -2.10 19.33
CA TRP A 234 -11.90 -0.67 19.51
C TRP A 234 -11.31 -0.40 20.91
N GLY A 235 -10.37 0.53 20.98
CA GLY A 235 -9.62 0.86 22.21
C GLY A 235 -8.45 -0.08 22.52
N ASN A 236 -8.26 -1.17 21.77
CA ASN A 236 -7.18 -2.14 21.99
C ASN A 236 -6.15 -2.17 20.85
N TYR A 237 -6.28 -1.26 19.88
CA TYR A 237 -5.32 -1.05 18.81
C TYR A 237 -5.07 0.46 18.62
N PHE A 238 -3.82 0.82 18.36
CA PHE A 238 -3.37 2.22 18.41
C PHE A 238 -2.74 2.71 17.10
N TYR A 239 -2.21 1.78 16.29
CA TYR A 239 -1.59 2.09 15.01
C TYR A 239 -1.64 0.89 14.07
N CYS A 240 -1.75 1.13 12.77
CA CYS A 240 -1.54 0.10 11.75
C CYS A 240 -0.71 0.59 10.56
N ASP A 241 0.05 -0.32 9.94
CA ASP A 241 0.76 -0.08 8.69
C ASP A 241 0.75 -1.34 7.83
N THR A 242 -0.21 -1.39 6.90
CA THR A 242 -0.45 -2.43 5.89
C THR A 242 -0.78 -3.80 6.45
N ASP A 243 0.18 -4.44 7.10
CA ASP A 243 0.17 -5.80 7.63
C ASP A 243 0.52 -5.86 9.12
N SER A 244 0.83 -4.72 9.73
CA SER A 244 1.13 -4.61 11.16
C SER A 244 0.06 -3.85 11.95
N LEU A 245 -0.11 -4.24 13.22
CA LEU A 245 -1.01 -3.64 14.20
C LEU A 245 -0.27 -3.46 15.54
N ILE A 246 -0.35 -2.27 16.12
CA ILE A 246 0.09 -2.03 17.50
C ILE A 246 -1.12 -2.19 18.41
N VAL A 247 -1.04 -3.11 19.36
CA VAL A 247 -2.12 -3.45 20.31
C VAL A 247 -1.62 -3.45 21.75
N ASN A 248 -2.54 -3.39 22.71
CA ASN A 248 -2.26 -3.66 24.13
C ASN A 248 -2.41 -5.16 24.45
N GLU A 249 -2.26 -5.54 25.73
CA GLU A 249 -2.42 -6.92 26.18
C GLU A 249 -3.81 -7.49 25.84
N ALA A 250 -4.88 -6.74 26.12
CA ALA A 250 -6.24 -7.18 25.84
C ALA A 250 -6.48 -7.46 24.35
N GLY A 251 -5.98 -6.58 23.46
CA GLY A 251 -6.05 -6.76 22.01
C GLY A 251 -5.26 -7.98 21.54
N LYS A 252 -4.06 -8.20 22.10
CA LYS A 252 -3.24 -9.39 21.82
C LYS A 252 -3.94 -10.67 22.29
N CYS A 253 -4.53 -10.70 23.49
CA CYS A 253 -5.28 -11.85 24.00
C CYS A 253 -6.49 -12.20 23.12
N ARG A 254 -7.21 -11.20 22.62
CA ARG A 254 -8.34 -11.41 21.70
C ARG A 254 -7.92 -11.97 20.33
N LEU A 255 -6.67 -11.75 19.94
CA LEU A 255 -6.08 -12.24 18.70
C LEU A 255 -5.30 -13.55 18.87
N GLN A 256 -5.31 -14.16 20.06
CA GLN A 256 -4.45 -15.29 20.40
C GLN A 256 -4.62 -16.49 19.46
N ASP A 257 -5.83 -16.75 18.95
CA ASP A 257 -6.13 -17.83 17.99
C ASP A 257 -5.57 -17.56 16.57
N LYS A 258 -5.13 -16.34 16.31
CA LYS A 258 -4.47 -15.95 15.05
C LYS A 258 -2.95 -15.87 15.19
N ILE A 259 -2.40 -15.95 16.40
CA ILE A 259 -0.96 -15.85 16.66
C ILE A 259 -0.31 -17.18 16.28
N GLU A 260 0.33 -17.19 15.11
CA GLU A 260 1.01 -18.34 14.52
C GLU A 260 2.28 -17.87 13.81
N GLN A 261 3.44 -18.08 14.44
CA GLN A 261 4.69 -17.41 14.06
C GLN A 261 5.23 -17.81 12.68
N SER A 262 4.95 -19.03 12.21
CA SER A 262 5.47 -19.59 10.96
C SER A 262 4.40 -19.79 9.88
N LEU A 263 3.11 -19.67 10.22
CA LEU A 263 2.01 -19.93 9.31
C LEU A 263 1.80 -18.76 8.34
N LEU A 264 1.61 -19.07 7.06
CA LEU A 264 1.24 -18.08 6.04
C LEU A 264 -0.09 -17.42 6.41
N GLY A 265 -0.07 -16.09 6.59
CA GLY A 265 -1.22 -15.32 7.08
C GLY A 265 -1.44 -15.35 8.59
N GLY A 266 -0.63 -16.10 9.35
CA GLY A 266 -0.63 -16.02 10.82
C GLY A 266 -0.06 -14.70 11.32
N LEU A 267 -0.44 -14.30 12.54
CA LEU A 267 0.18 -13.18 13.25
C LEU A 267 1.44 -13.64 13.96
N LYS A 268 2.55 -12.95 13.74
CA LYS A 268 3.73 -13.05 14.60
C LYS A 268 3.79 -11.84 15.53
N ILE A 269 4.34 -12.06 16.71
CA ILE A 269 4.74 -10.97 17.61
C ILE A 269 6.12 -10.48 17.14
N ASP A 270 6.18 -9.33 16.46
CA ASP A 270 7.43 -8.71 16.01
C ASP A 270 8.19 -8.06 17.18
N ARG A 271 7.44 -7.51 18.14
CA ARG A 271 8.01 -6.80 19.28
C ARG A 271 7.05 -6.69 20.45
N THR A 272 7.61 -6.64 21.64
CA THR A 272 6.92 -6.36 22.91
C THR A 272 7.62 -5.19 23.61
N GLY A 273 6.86 -4.35 24.31
CA GLY A 273 7.40 -3.23 25.06
C GLY A 273 6.34 -2.57 25.93
N SER A 274 6.78 -1.82 26.94
CA SER A 274 5.90 -1.10 27.87
C SER A 274 5.71 0.37 27.52
N THR A 275 6.45 0.89 26.54
CA THR A 275 6.39 2.31 26.14
C THR A 275 6.28 2.44 24.62
N VAL A 276 5.27 3.20 24.19
CA VAL A 276 5.04 3.55 22.78
C VAL A 276 4.74 5.04 22.67
N LEU A 277 5.43 5.73 21.75
CA LEU A 277 5.15 7.12 21.43
C LEU A 277 4.74 7.21 19.96
N LEU A 278 3.46 7.48 19.70
CA LEU A 278 2.90 7.62 18.36
C LEU A 278 2.81 9.11 17.99
N ARG A 279 3.62 9.53 17.01
CA ARG A 279 3.67 10.94 16.55
C ARG A 279 2.99 11.13 15.20
N GLY A 280 2.79 10.06 14.44
CA GLY A 280 2.07 10.08 13.18
C GLY A 280 2.34 8.87 12.31
N LEU A 281 1.96 9.00 11.04
CA LEU A 281 2.09 7.93 10.05
C LEU A 281 3.56 7.58 9.80
N LYS A 282 3.97 6.37 10.18
CA LYS A 282 5.37 5.92 10.13
C LYS A 282 6.31 6.88 10.89
N ASP A 283 5.81 7.50 11.96
CA ASP A 283 6.60 8.28 12.93
C ASP A 283 6.21 7.84 14.34
N TYR A 284 6.95 6.87 14.88
CA TYR A 284 6.73 6.35 16.22
C TYR A 284 8.00 5.82 16.88
N SER A 285 7.97 5.70 18.21
CA SER A 285 8.97 4.99 19.00
C SER A 285 8.28 3.87 19.76
N PHE A 286 8.91 2.70 19.83
CA PHE A 286 8.41 1.51 20.51
C PHE A 286 9.58 0.88 21.26
N GLY A 287 9.66 1.13 22.57
CA GLY A 287 10.88 0.92 23.35
C GLY A 287 12.08 1.60 22.68
N THR A 288 13.14 0.83 22.40
CA THR A 288 14.36 1.33 21.73
C THR A 288 14.23 1.50 20.21
N LYS A 289 13.18 0.94 19.58
CA LYS A 289 12.97 1.05 18.13
C LYS A 289 12.35 2.40 17.81
N THR A 290 13.00 3.18 16.96
CA THR A 290 12.44 4.42 16.41
C THR A 290 12.24 4.28 14.91
N VAL A 291 11.04 4.63 14.44
CA VAL A 291 10.65 4.63 13.04
C VAL A 291 10.23 6.04 12.67
N ILE A 292 10.93 6.65 11.70
CA ILE A 292 10.63 7.99 11.22
C ILE A 292 10.68 8.00 9.69
N LYS A 293 9.54 8.27 9.06
CA LYS A 293 9.41 8.22 7.60
C LYS A 293 10.35 9.19 6.91
N GLY A 294 11.16 8.65 6.00
CA GLY A 294 12.08 9.46 5.19
C GLY A 294 13.34 9.90 5.92
N VAL A 295 13.51 9.52 7.19
CA VAL A 295 14.71 9.73 7.99
C VAL A 295 15.50 8.42 8.08
N ARG A 296 16.79 8.46 7.74
CA ARG A 296 17.68 7.28 7.80
C ARG A 296 18.06 6.97 9.25
N LYS A 297 18.44 5.71 9.51
CA LYS A 297 18.90 5.27 10.84
C LYS A 297 20.15 6.03 11.32
N ASN A 298 21.03 6.41 10.39
CA ASN A 298 22.26 7.16 10.66
C ASN A 298 22.09 8.68 10.48
N ALA A 299 20.85 9.18 10.34
CA ALA A 299 20.61 10.62 10.27
C ALA A 299 20.95 11.30 11.60
N VAL A 300 21.58 12.46 11.53
CA VAL A 300 21.95 13.24 12.71
C VAL A 300 20.81 14.19 13.05
N SER A 301 20.29 14.10 14.28
CA SER A 301 19.33 15.07 14.81
C SER A 301 20.05 16.39 15.06
N VAL A 302 19.64 17.45 14.37
CA VAL A 302 20.22 18.80 14.50
C VAL A 302 19.27 19.77 15.21
N GLY A 303 18.07 19.32 15.55
CA GLY A 303 17.07 20.10 16.28
C GLY A 303 15.77 19.31 16.42
N HIS A 304 14.78 19.88 17.13
CA HIS A 304 13.48 19.23 17.30
C HIS A 304 12.79 19.03 15.94
N GLY A 305 12.63 17.77 15.51
CA GLY A 305 12.03 17.44 14.23
C GLY A 305 12.90 17.76 13.01
N VAL A 306 14.20 18.05 13.21
CA VAL A 306 15.13 18.41 12.13
C VAL A 306 16.27 17.40 12.07
N TYR A 307 16.42 16.76 10.92
CA TYR A 307 17.40 15.69 10.70
C TYR A 307 18.27 15.99 9.48
N ARG A 308 19.58 15.84 9.62
CA ARG A 308 20.54 15.94 8.53
C ARG A 308 20.95 14.55 8.10
N GLN A 309 20.87 14.25 6.81
CA GLN A 309 21.20 12.92 6.28
C GLN A 309 21.71 12.97 4.85
N GLU A 310 22.34 11.88 4.44
CA GLU A 310 22.70 11.65 3.04
C GLU A 310 21.47 11.31 2.19
N LYS A 311 21.44 11.89 1.00
CA LYS A 311 20.49 11.60 -0.08
C LYS A 311 21.27 11.01 -1.24
N TRP A 312 21.05 9.72 -1.43
CA TRP A 312 21.63 8.94 -2.52
C TRP A 312 20.74 9.12 -3.75
N PRO A 313 21.29 9.48 -4.92
CA PRO A 313 20.50 9.72 -6.11
C PRO A 313 19.93 8.40 -6.66
N SER A 314 18.69 8.44 -7.14
CA SER A 314 18.11 7.33 -7.91
C SER A 314 18.50 7.48 -9.38
N PHE A 315 18.45 6.40 -10.17
CA PHE A 315 18.72 6.49 -11.62
C PHE A 315 17.88 7.56 -12.32
N ARG A 316 16.58 7.66 -12.00
CA ARG A 316 15.74 8.76 -12.49
C ARG A 316 16.16 10.13 -11.97
N GLY A 317 16.66 10.21 -10.75
CA GLY A 317 17.21 11.44 -10.18
C GLY A 317 18.46 11.90 -10.94
N LEU A 318 19.35 10.95 -11.28
CA LEU A 318 20.55 11.16 -12.08
C LEU A 318 20.24 11.63 -13.51
N LEU A 319 19.25 11.02 -14.18
CA LEU A 319 18.81 11.50 -15.49
C LEU A 319 18.27 12.93 -15.43
N ARG A 320 17.58 13.30 -14.34
CA ARG A 320 17.04 14.66 -14.18
C ARG A 320 18.09 15.70 -13.80
N SER A 321 19.22 15.29 -13.22
CA SER A 321 20.31 16.23 -12.97
C SER A 321 21.10 16.57 -14.23
N GLY A 322 20.90 15.83 -15.33
CA GLY A 322 21.63 16.02 -16.58
C GLY A 322 23.09 15.55 -16.53
N SER A 323 23.47 14.84 -15.46
CA SER A 323 24.83 14.32 -15.27
C SER A 323 24.75 12.91 -14.70
N PRO A 324 24.28 11.94 -15.48
CA PRO A 324 24.00 10.59 -14.97
C PRO A 324 25.27 9.83 -14.56
N GLU A 325 26.41 10.19 -15.14
CA GLU A 325 27.74 9.66 -14.79
C GLU A 325 28.22 10.15 -13.41
N ALA A 326 27.68 11.26 -12.91
CA ALA A 326 28.06 11.84 -11.64
C ALA A 326 27.21 11.27 -10.50
N TYR A 327 27.71 10.22 -9.85
CA TYR A 327 27.06 9.64 -8.66
C TYR A 327 27.35 10.46 -7.39
N ILE A 328 26.71 11.62 -7.26
CA ILE A 328 26.93 12.55 -6.14
C ILE A 328 25.97 12.26 -4.99
N VAL A 329 26.52 12.02 -3.79
CA VAL A 329 25.74 11.92 -2.55
C VAL A 329 25.62 13.30 -1.93
N GLU A 330 24.40 13.81 -1.84
CA GLU A 330 24.11 15.12 -1.24
C GLU A 330 23.80 14.99 0.24
N ILE A 331 24.14 16.00 1.04
CA ILE A 331 23.60 16.12 2.40
C ILE A 331 22.35 16.99 2.36
N VAL A 332 21.24 16.47 2.87
CA VAL A 332 19.96 17.19 2.94
C VAL A 332 19.47 17.31 4.37
N THR A 333 18.78 18.41 4.66
CA THR A 333 18.07 18.62 5.92
C THR A 333 16.59 18.31 5.73
N LYS A 334 16.02 17.50 6.62
CA LYS A 334 14.61 17.13 6.67
C LYS A 334 13.94 17.82 7.84
N HIS A 335 12.87 18.55 7.55
CA HIS A 335 12.00 19.17 8.55
C HIS A 335 10.71 18.36 8.66
N LEU A 336 10.40 17.87 9.85
CA LEU A 336 9.20 17.11 10.15
C LEU A 336 8.17 18.01 10.82
N THR A 337 7.06 18.27 10.14
CA THR A 337 5.96 19.08 10.69
C THR A 337 5.10 18.32 11.69
N ARG A 338 5.12 16.97 11.69
CA ARG A 338 4.36 16.07 12.59
C ARG A 338 2.85 16.37 12.71
N ASN A 339 2.27 16.98 11.69
CA ASN A 339 0.82 17.20 11.64
C ASN A 339 0.10 15.94 11.13
N TYR A 340 -0.86 15.44 11.91
CA TYR A 340 -1.74 14.36 11.48
C TYR A 340 -2.90 14.91 10.65
N THR A 341 -3.10 14.36 9.45
CA THR A 341 -4.03 14.91 8.44
C THR A 341 -5.03 13.88 7.91
N LYS A 342 -5.26 12.79 8.66
CA LYS A 342 -6.11 11.67 8.22
C LYS A 342 -7.40 11.50 9.03
N GLY A 343 -7.54 12.23 10.13
CA GLY A 343 -8.66 12.15 11.09
C GLY A 343 -8.56 13.32 12.07
N ASN A 344 -9.56 13.44 12.95
CA ASN A 344 -9.64 14.50 13.95
C ASN A 344 -9.01 14.00 15.25
N VAL A 345 -8.04 14.73 15.80
CA VAL A 345 -7.37 14.32 17.03
C VAL A 345 -8.05 15.01 18.21
N THR A 346 -8.56 14.21 19.14
CA THR A 346 -9.11 14.68 20.42
C THR A 346 -8.00 15.18 21.35
N PRO A 347 -8.30 15.99 22.38
CA PRO A 347 -7.29 16.43 23.35
C PRO A 347 -6.54 15.28 24.04
N ASP A 348 -7.21 14.15 24.23
CA ASP A 348 -6.64 12.95 24.86
C ASP A 348 -5.81 12.08 23.89
N GLY A 349 -5.69 12.50 22.62
CA GLY A 349 -4.87 11.84 21.61
C GLY A 349 -5.59 10.80 20.75
N VAL A 350 -6.84 10.45 21.04
CA VAL A 350 -7.66 9.55 20.20
C VAL A 350 -7.98 10.21 18.85
N VAL A 351 -7.89 9.44 17.77
CA VAL A 351 -8.03 9.90 16.37
C VAL A 351 -9.34 9.46 15.71
#